data_AF-A0A182R5I8-F1
#
_entry.id   AF-A0A182R5I8-F1
#
_cell.length_a   1.000
_cell.length_b   1.000
_cell.length_c   1.000
_cell.angle_alpha   90.00
_cell.angle_beta   90.00
_cell.angle_gamma   90.00
#
_symmetry.space_group_name_H-M   'P 1'
#
loop_
_entity.id
_entity.type
_entity.pdbx_description
1 polymer ?
#
loop_
_entity_poly.entity_id
_entity_poly.type
_entity_poly.pdbx_seq_one_letter_code
_entity_poly.pdbx_strand_id
1 'polypeptide(L)'
;MRLKSIPLQERPSIRVYLLSLYFRPKTASLVYYGIIVFYMVELMLLARNWSHIMGRWYVDELPFRSEPYQPPAGTLPFHRKVHLIAFSVMFFAFVEDTLNFVSAYQLNALHIRYCPHRSGFWKNFFHREHPYVLHVIPYHPVVGWTIELTMRIAKFSWHYVDVFIICLSLGLQRRFVQFNERLERLDGQPQTQGVWRGLRLDFVRLSELVAFVDERFSKLILFSCANDMFFITVQLFNSFE
;
A
#
# COMPACT_ATOMS: atom_id res chain seq x y z
N MET A 1 39.20 52.57 11.80
CA MET A 1 37.75 52.56 12.07
C MET A 1 37.07 51.72 10.99
N ARG A 2 36.82 50.44 11.25
CA ARG A 2 35.90 49.59 10.46
C ARG A 2 35.39 48.50 11.41
N LEU A 3 34.15 48.68 11.85
CA LEU A 3 33.40 47.69 12.61
C LEU A 3 33.28 46.41 11.77
N LYS A 4 33.77 45.30 12.31
CA LYS A 4 33.64 43.96 11.75
C LYS A 4 32.24 43.47 12.11
N SER A 5 31.34 43.42 11.14
CA SER A 5 30.03 42.79 11.30
C SER A 5 30.22 41.30 11.57
N ILE A 6 29.68 40.84 12.69
CA ILE A 6 29.58 39.43 13.08
C ILE A 6 28.35 38.87 12.36
N PRO A 7 28.45 37.84 11.48
CA PRO A 7 27.27 37.11 11.08
C PRO A 7 26.89 36.15 12.22
N LEU A 8 25.66 36.32 12.72
CA LEU A 8 24.98 35.41 13.62
C LEU A 8 25.01 34.00 13.02
N GLN A 9 25.71 33.09 13.69
CA GLN A 9 25.65 31.67 13.39
C GLN A 9 24.30 31.14 13.86
N GLU A 10 23.32 31.12 12.95
CA GLU A 10 22.06 30.41 13.16
C GLU A 10 22.38 28.95 13.47
N ARG A 11 22.00 28.51 14.68
CA ARG A 11 22.11 27.09 15.04
C ARG A 11 21.20 26.31 14.08
N PRO A 12 21.71 25.29 13.37
CA PRO A 12 20.86 24.46 12.53
C PRO A 12 19.81 23.80 13.43
N SER A 13 18.54 24.10 13.13
CA SER A 13 17.38 23.58 13.85
C SER A 13 17.36 22.06 13.79
N ILE A 14 16.76 21.41 14.78
CA ILE A 14 16.62 19.93 14.90
C ILE A 14 16.07 19.29 13.60
N ARG A 15 15.32 20.06 12.78
CA ARG A 15 14.93 19.71 11.40
C ARG A 15 16.09 19.27 10.50
N VAL A 16 17.24 19.96 10.54
CA VAL A 16 18.42 19.66 9.70
C VAL A 16 19.10 18.35 10.13
N TYR A 17 19.06 18.04 11.43
CA TYR A 17 19.58 16.77 11.94
C TYR A 17 18.66 15.59 11.60
N LEU A 18 17.33 15.76 11.70
CA LEU A 18 16.38 14.73 11.26
C LEU A 18 16.42 14.51 9.75
N LEU A 19 16.52 15.59 8.95
CA LEU A 19 16.69 15.53 7.49
C LEU A 19 18.01 14.85 7.10
N SER A 20 19.13 15.20 7.72
CA SER A 20 20.44 14.56 7.42
C SER A 20 20.56 13.12 7.93
N LEU A 21 19.84 12.74 9.00
CA LEU A 21 19.75 11.36 9.45
C LEU A 21 18.90 10.51 8.49
N TYR A 22 17.82 11.06 7.92
CA TYR A 22 16.94 10.36 6.99
C TYR A 22 17.51 10.30 5.55
N PHE A 23 18.22 11.35 5.13
CA PHE A 23 18.80 11.50 3.78
C PHE A 23 20.20 10.87 3.64
N ARG A 24 20.68 10.12 4.65
CA ARG A 24 21.70 9.12 4.36
C ARG A 24 21.00 8.01 3.56
N PRO A 25 21.48 7.65 2.37
CA PRO A 25 20.89 6.55 1.59
C PRO A 25 20.84 5.23 2.39
N LYS A 26 21.62 5.13 3.48
CA LYS A 26 21.60 4.04 4.46
C LYS A 26 20.29 3.95 5.25
N THR A 27 19.76 5.09 5.73
CA THR A 27 18.63 5.13 6.65
C THR A 27 17.31 4.93 5.92
N ALA A 28 17.14 5.57 4.76
CA ALA A 28 16.00 5.34 3.87
C ALA A 28 15.94 3.88 3.40
N SER A 29 17.09 3.27 3.05
CA SER A 29 17.14 1.85 2.68
C SER A 29 16.74 0.94 3.84
N LEU A 30 17.25 1.19 5.06
CA LEU A 30 16.90 0.39 6.24
C LEU A 30 15.40 0.48 6.58
N VAL A 31 14.81 1.67 6.48
CA VAL A 31 13.37 1.88 6.67
C VAL A 31 12.58 1.10 5.62
N TYR A 32 12.98 1.17 4.35
CA TYR A 32 12.35 0.43 3.26
C TYR A 32 12.39 -1.10 3.49
N TYR A 33 13.55 -1.66 3.85
CA TYR A 33 13.64 -3.09 4.18
C TYR A 33 12.80 -3.47 5.40
N GLY A 34 12.76 -2.61 6.43
CA GLY A 34 11.93 -2.82 7.62
C GLY A 34 10.43 -2.87 7.29
N ILE A 35 9.97 -1.97 6.42
CA ILE A 35 8.60 -1.90 5.93
C ILE A 35 8.23 -3.16 5.14
N ILE A 36 9.11 -3.63 4.26
CA ILE A 36 8.91 -4.86 3.49
C ILE A 36 8.75 -6.06 4.41
N VAL A 37 9.66 -6.22 5.38
CA VAL A 37 9.62 -7.34 6.32
C VAL A 37 8.32 -7.29 7.13
N PHE A 38 7.91 -6.09 7.57
CA PHE A 38 6.63 -5.90 8.24
C PHE A 38 5.44 -6.36 7.39
N TYR A 39 5.32 -5.89 6.14
CA TYR A 39 4.23 -6.32 5.26
C TYR A 39 4.23 -7.82 4.99
N MET A 40 5.40 -8.43 4.80
CA MET A 40 5.50 -9.87 4.59
C MET A 40 5.02 -10.66 5.81
N VAL A 41 5.41 -10.24 7.02
CA VAL A 41 4.96 -10.88 8.27
C VAL A 41 3.45 -10.72 8.44
N GLU A 42 2.91 -9.51 8.26
CA GLU A 42 1.46 -9.27 8.37
C GLU A 42 0.67 -10.08 7.34
N LEU A 43 1.11 -10.15 6.09
CA LEU A 43 0.48 -10.98 5.06
C LEU A 43 0.52 -12.47 5.39
N MET A 44 1.61 -12.97 5.98
CA MET A 44 1.69 -14.37 6.42
C MET A 44 0.75 -14.66 7.59
N LEU A 45 0.70 -13.77 8.59
CA LEU A 45 -0.23 -13.89 9.72
C LEU A 45 -1.67 -13.83 9.25
N LEU A 46 -1.96 -12.93 8.31
CA LEU A 46 -3.26 -12.81 7.67
C LEU A 46 -3.62 -14.09 6.91
N ALA A 47 -2.74 -14.60 6.06
CA ALA A 47 -2.97 -15.81 5.29
C ALA A 47 -3.30 -17.01 6.19
N ARG A 48 -2.62 -17.11 7.35
CA ARG A 48 -2.87 -18.17 8.34
C ARG A 48 -4.26 -18.06 8.99
N ASN A 49 -4.74 -16.84 9.27
CA ASN A 49 -6.04 -16.61 9.90
C ASN A 49 -7.18 -16.32 8.90
N TRP A 50 -6.87 -16.28 7.60
CA TRP A 50 -7.80 -15.82 6.57
C TRP A 50 -9.10 -16.61 6.53
N SER A 51 -9.00 -17.94 6.62
CA SER A 51 -10.17 -18.83 6.63
C SER A 51 -11.14 -18.52 7.76
N HIS A 52 -10.62 -18.23 8.95
CA HIS A 52 -11.43 -17.86 10.11
C HIS A 52 -12.11 -16.49 9.93
N ILE A 53 -11.36 -15.50 9.43
CA ILE A 53 -11.88 -14.14 9.19
C ILE A 53 -13.00 -14.19 8.14
N MET A 54 -12.76 -14.86 7.01
CA MET A 54 -13.75 -15.01 5.95
C MET A 54 -14.93 -15.89 6.34
N GLY A 55 -14.72 -16.87 7.23
CA GLY A 55 -15.81 -17.67 7.80
C GLY A 55 -16.81 -16.81 8.58
N ARG A 56 -16.33 -15.94 9.47
CA ARG A 56 -17.20 -15.01 10.22
C ARG A 56 -17.86 -14.00 9.30
N TRP A 57 -17.09 -13.40 8.38
CA TRP A 57 -17.63 -12.48 7.38
C TRP A 57 -18.77 -13.10 6.59
N TYR A 58 -18.61 -14.35 6.13
CA TYR A 58 -19.62 -15.05 5.36
C TYR A 58 -20.95 -15.21 6.12
N VAL A 59 -20.88 -15.54 7.42
CA VAL A 59 -22.05 -15.69 8.28
C VAL A 59 -22.76 -14.35 8.48
N ASP A 60 -22.01 -13.27 8.70
CA ASP A 60 -22.57 -11.94 8.88
C ASP A 60 -23.17 -11.38 7.57
N GLU A 61 -22.70 -11.86 6.42
CA GLU A 61 -23.16 -11.47 5.09
C GLU A 61 -24.42 -12.22 4.62
N LEU A 62 -24.70 -13.40 5.16
CA LEU A 62 -25.82 -14.27 4.74
C LEU A 62 -27.17 -13.53 4.57
N PRO A 63 -27.62 -12.67 5.52
CA PRO A 63 -28.90 -11.97 5.42
C PRO A 63 -28.99 -11.01 4.24
N PHE A 64 -27.85 -10.44 3.82
CA PHE A 64 -27.77 -9.47 2.73
C PHE A 64 -27.73 -10.14 1.35
N ARG A 65 -27.67 -11.47 1.30
CA ARG A 65 -27.71 -12.27 0.06
C ARG A 65 -29.11 -12.76 -0.28
N SER A 66 -30.05 -12.69 0.66
CA SER A 66 -31.46 -13.05 0.49
C SER A 66 -32.34 -11.81 0.27
N GLU A 67 -33.58 -12.00 -0.22
CA GLU A 67 -34.58 -10.95 -0.15
C GLU A 67 -34.73 -10.47 1.30
N PRO A 68 -34.80 -9.15 1.58
CA PRO A 68 -35.16 -8.03 0.68
C PRO A 68 -33.97 -7.18 0.17
N TYR A 69 -32.72 -7.63 0.34
CA TYR A 69 -31.50 -6.87 0.02
C TYR A 69 -30.96 -7.10 -1.39
N GLN A 70 -31.74 -7.73 -2.27
CA GLN A 70 -31.31 -7.98 -3.64
C GLN A 70 -31.05 -6.65 -4.37
N PRO A 71 -29.92 -6.56 -5.11
CA PRO A 71 -29.60 -5.37 -5.87
C PRO A 71 -30.61 -5.16 -7.01
N PRO A 72 -30.85 -3.90 -7.44
CA PRO A 72 -31.71 -3.61 -8.57
C PRO A 72 -31.25 -4.34 -9.84
N ALA A 73 -32.20 -4.83 -10.63
CA ALA A 73 -31.94 -5.45 -11.92
C ALA A 73 -31.17 -4.47 -12.84
N GLY A 74 -30.01 -4.88 -13.35
CA GLY A 74 -29.19 -4.08 -14.26
C GLY A 74 -27.92 -3.44 -13.66
N THR A 75 -27.67 -3.62 -12.35
CA THR A 75 -26.39 -3.20 -11.75
C THR A 75 -25.25 -4.14 -12.18
N LEU A 76 -24.08 -3.58 -12.52
CA LEU A 76 -22.86 -4.38 -12.78
C LEU A 76 -22.60 -5.31 -11.58
N PRO A 77 -22.30 -6.60 -11.81
CA PRO A 77 -22.00 -7.50 -10.71
C PRO A 77 -20.80 -6.95 -9.95
N PHE A 78 -20.99 -6.71 -8.65
CA PHE A 78 -20.00 -6.10 -7.76
C PHE A 78 -18.62 -6.73 -7.89
N HIS A 79 -18.57 -8.06 -8.07
CA HIS A 79 -17.37 -8.82 -8.34
C HIS A 79 -16.55 -8.30 -9.53
N ARG A 80 -17.19 -7.95 -10.65
CA ARG A 80 -16.50 -7.38 -11.83
C ARG A 80 -15.90 -6.01 -11.54
N LYS A 81 -16.61 -5.17 -10.78
CA LYS A 81 -16.11 -3.83 -10.41
C LYS A 81 -14.87 -3.95 -9.52
N VAL A 82 -14.92 -4.82 -8.51
CA VAL A 82 -13.77 -5.09 -7.62
C VAL A 82 -12.58 -5.64 -8.41
N HIS A 83 -12.82 -6.63 -9.28
CA HIS A 83 -11.76 -7.20 -10.13
C HIS A 83 -11.14 -6.17 -11.07
N LEU A 84 -11.96 -5.30 -11.68
CA LEU A 84 -11.46 -4.24 -12.55
C LEU A 84 -10.58 -3.25 -11.79
N ILE A 85 -11.01 -2.79 -10.60
CA ILE A 85 -10.21 -1.89 -9.76
C ILE A 85 -8.90 -2.56 -9.37
N ALA A 86 -8.95 -3.79 -8.83
CA ALA A 86 -7.77 -4.52 -8.41
C ALA A 86 -6.78 -4.75 -9.56
N PHE A 87 -7.28 -5.19 -10.72
CA PHE A 87 -6.46 -5.39 -11.92
C PHE A 87 -5.83 -4.08 -12.39
N SER A 88 -6.60 -2.97 -12.38
CA SER A 88 -6.12 -1.69 -12.86
C SER A 88 -4.97 -1.18 -12.00
N VAL A 89 -5.11 -1.20 -10.67
CA VAL A 89 -4.05 -0.75 -9.75
C VAL A 89 -2.79 -1.60 -9.89
N MET A 90 -2.93 -2.93 -9.94
CA MET A 90 -1.78 -3.83 -10.14
C MET A 90 -1.11 -3.64 -11.50
N PHE A 91 -1.88 -3.36 -12.54
CA PHE A 91 -1.35 -3.06 -13.87
C PHE A 91 -0.54 -1.76 -13.87
N PHE A 92 -1.04 -0.69 -13.26
CA PHE A 92 -0.30 0.57 -13.16
C PHE A 92 0.98 0.42 -12.35
N ALA A 93 0.95 -0.32 -11.23
CA ALA A 93 2.15 -0.64 -10.46
C ALA A 93 3.20 -1.40 -11.29
N PHE A 94 2.76 -2.35 -12.12
CA PHE A 94 3.66 -3.08 -13.03
C PHE A 94 4.28 -2.15 -14.08
N VAL A 95 3.48 -1.26 -14.67
CA VAL A 95 3.98 -0.28 -15.65
C VAL A 95 4.99 0.66 -15.00
N GLU A 96 4.72 1.14 -13.79
CA GLU A 96 5.64 2.01 -13.04
C GLU A 96 6.98 1.32 -12.77
N ASP A 97 6.98 0.09 -12.23
CA ASP A 97 8.24 -0.64 -11.96
C ASP A 97 9.02 -0.90 -13.26
N THR A 98 8.32 -1.21 -14.35
CA THR A 98 8.95 -1.43 -15.67
C THR A 98 9.60 -0.15 -16.18
N LEU A 99 8.90 0.99 -16.11
CA LEU A 99 9.43 2.28 -16.53
C LEU A 99 10.62 2.72 -15.68
N ASN A 100 10.55 2.52 -14.37
CA ASN A 100 11.64 2.82 -13.45
C ASN A 100 12.89 1.98 -13.79
N PHE A 101 12.71 0.68 -14.02
CA PHE A 101 13.80 -0.20 -14.43
C PHE A 101 14.43 0.21 -15.77
N VAL A 102 13.61 0.57 -16.77
CA VAL A 102 14.10 1.05 -18.07
C VAL A 102 14.88 2.35 -17.92
N SER A 103 14.39 3.28 -17.10
CA SER A 103 15.07 4.54 -16.80
C SER A 103 16.44 4.32 -16.17
N ALA A 104 16.52 3.48 -15.13
CA ALA A 104 17.77 3.11 -14.47
C ALA A 104 18.76 2.44 -15.45
N TYR A 105 18.26 1.55 -16.31
CA TYR A 105 19.06 0.89 -17.34
C TYR A 105 19.66 1.90 -18.33
N GLN A 106 18.86 2.84 -18.84
CA GLN A 106 19.33 3.88 -19.77
C GLN A 106 20.36 4.80 -19.12
N LEU A 107 20.12 5.21 -17.87
CA LEU A 107 21.04 6.05 -17.11
C LEU A 107 22.41 5.35 -16.91
N ASN A 108 22.40 4.06 -16.59
CA ASN A 108 23.62 3.27 -16.45
C ASN A 108 24.36 3.10 -17.79
N ALA A 109 23.62 2.88 -18.89
CA ALA A 109 24.20 2.79 -20.23
C ALA A 109 24.89 4.09 -20.66
N LEU A 110 24.30 5.25 -20.35
CA LEU A 110 24.93 6.57 -20.55
C LEU A 110 26.17 6.72 -19.67
N HIS A 111 26.10 6.35 -18.39
CA HIS A 111 27.21 6.49 -17.46
C HIS A 111 28.46 5.71 -17.90
N ILE A 112 28.29 4.50 -18.43
CA ILE A 112 29.38 3.67 -18.97
C ILE A 112 30.01 4.29 -20.23
N ARG A 113 29.24 5.02 -21.05
CA ARG A 113 29.79 5.73 -22.22
C ARG A 113 30.69 6.91 -21.84
N TYR A 114 30.39 7.63 -20.75
CA TYR A 114 31.12 8.83 -20.35
C TYR A 114 32.21 8.61 -19.29
N CYS A 115 32.17 7.51 -18.53
CA CYS A 115 33.19 7.18 -17.53
C CYS A 115 33.95 5.88 -17.90
N PRO A 116 35.24 5.95 -18.31
CA PRO A 116 35.99 4.80 -18.82
C PRO A 116 36.57 3.88 -17.72
N HIS A 117 36.30 4.12 -16.43
CA HIS A 117 36.92 3.36 -15.33
C HIS A 117 35.96 2.36 -14.65
N ARG A 118 36.10 1.09 -15.09
CA ARG A 118 35.84 -0.20 -14.39
C ARG A 118 34.52 -0.99 -14.54
N SER A 119 34.76 -2.27 -14.85
CA SER A 119 33.94 -3.48 -14.68
C SER A 119 32.65 -3.60 -15.50
N GLY A 120 32.23 -4.84 -15.77
CA GLY A 120 31.13 -5.15 -16.69
C GLY A 120 29.79 -4.48 -16.32
N PHE A 121 28.95 -4.26 -17.34
CA PHE A 121 27.68 -3.51 -17.27
C PHE A 121 26.84 -3.82 -16.02
N TRP A 122 26.60 -5.12 -15.77
CA TRP A 122 25.77 -5.57 -14.66
C TRP A 122 26.42 -5.28 -13.31
N LYS A 123 27.72 -5.46 -13.15
CA LYS A 123 28.40 -5.17 -11.88
C LYS A 123 28.26 -3.70 -11.50
N ASN A 124 28.35 -2.79 -12.48
CA ASN A 124 28.14 -1.36 -12.25
C ASN A 124 26.67 -1.03 -11.96
N PHE A 125 25.74 -1.64 -12.70
CA PHE A 125 24.29 -1.51 -12.45
C PHE A 125 23.94 -1.88 -11.00
N PHE A 126 24.35 -3.08 -10.56
CA PHE A 126 24.10 -3.56 -9.21
C PHE A 126 24.79 -2.71 -8.13
N HIS A 127 25.97 -2.16 -8.41
CA HIS A 127 26.69 -1.30 -7.47
C HIS A 127 26.03 0.08 -7.28
N ARG A 128 25.29 0.56 -8.29
CA ARG A 128 24.50 1.79 -8.21
C ARG A 128 23.13 1.56 -7.56
N GLU A 129 22.43 0.52 -7.98
CA GLU A 129 21.06 0.23 -7.51
C GLU A 129 21.04 -0.37 -6.09
N HIS A 130 22.04 -1.20 -5.76
CA HIS A 130 22.11 -1.92 -4.49
C HIS A 130 23.47 -1.80 -3.80
N PRO A 131 23.94 -0.57 -3.49
CA PRO A 131 25.25 -0.33 -2.91
C PRO A 131 25.44 -1.02 -1.55
N TYR A 132 24.34 -1.31 -0.83
CA TYR A 132 24.37 -1.93 0.50
C TYR A 132 24.52 -3.46 0.45
N VAL A 133 23.84 -4.12 -0.48
CA VAL A 133 23.85 -5.59 -0.53
C VAL A 133 25.21 -6.11 -0.98
N LEU A 134 25.86 -5.37 -1.88
CA LEU A 134 27.22 -5.68 -2.37
C LEU A 134 28.34 -5.41 -1.37
N HIS A 135 28.05 -4.66 -0.30
CA HIS A 135 29.00 -4.45 0.79
C HIS A 135 29.06 -5.66 1.75
N VAL A 136 28.04 -6.52 1.72
CA VAL A 136 27.91 -7.72 2.56
C VAL A 136 28.16 -8.99 1.76
N ILE A 137 27.77 -9.04 0.48
CA ILE A 137 27.90 -10.22 -0.38
C ILE A 137 28.70 -9.87 -1.64
N PRO A 138 29.80 -10.60 -1.95
CA PRO A 138 30.55 -10.37 -3.19
C PRO A 138 29.66 -10.61 -4.42
N TYR A 139 29.78 -9.73 -5.42
CA TYR A 139 28.95 -9.80 -6.63
C TYR A 139 29.14 -11.14 -7.37
N HIS A 140 28.06 -11.91 -7.46
CA HIS A 140 27.91 -13.03 -8.38
C HIS A 140 26.63 -12.81 -9.22
N PRO A 141 26.61 -13.10 -10.52
CA PRO A 141 25.44 -12.85 -11.38
C PRO A 141 24.14 -13.46 -10.85
N VAL A 142 24.23 -14.70 -10.32
CA VAL A 142 23.08 -15.40 -9.71
C VAL A 142 22.59 -14.67 -8.45
N VAL A 143 23.51 -14.20 -7.60
CA VAL A 143 23.15 -13.46 -6.38
C VAL A 143 22.48 -12.13 -6.73
N GLY A 144 23.01 -11.40 -7.72
CA GLY A 144 22.39 -10.17 -8.22
C GLY A 144 20.96 -10.42 -8.71
N TRP A 145 20.77 -11.44 -9.54
CA TRP A 145 19.44 -11.83 -10.02
C TRP A 145 18.46 -12.15 -8.88
N THR A 146 18.90 -12.90 -7.86
CA THR A 146 18.03 -13.24 -6.72
C THR A 146 17.64 -12.02 -5.88
N ILE A 147 18.54 -11.05 -5.72
CA ILE A 147 18.26 -9.81 -4.99
C ILE A 147 17.21 -8.98 -5.73
N GLU A 148 17.41 -8.76 -7.02
CA GLU A 148 16.46 -8.02 -7.87
C GLU A 148 15.08 -8.65 -7.87
N LEU A 149 15.01 -9.97 -8.01
CA LEU A 149 13.74 -10.69 -7.95
C LEU A 149 13.05 -10.50 -6.60
N THR A 150 13.79 -10.63 -5.50
CA THR A 150 13.25 -10.47 -4.14
C THR A 150 12.75 -9.04 -3.90
N MET A 151 13.52 -8.03 -4.32
CA MET A 151 13.12 -6.63 -4.22
C MET A 151 11.88 -6.32 -5.06
N ARG A 152 11.78 -6.91 -6.24
CA ARG A 152 10.60 -6.74 -7.09
C ARG A 152 9.36 -7.37 -6.47
N ILE A 153 9.47 -8.60 -5.98
CA ILE A 153 8.38 -9.27 -5.24
C ILE A 153 7.95 -8.43 -4.03
N ALA A 154 8.90 -7.83 -3.31
CA ALA A 154 8.61 -6.96 -2.18
C ALA A 154 7.80 -5.71 -2.58
N LYS A 155 8.17 -5.03 -3.67
CA LYS A 155 7.39 -3.89 -4.21
C LYS A 155 5.97 -4.33 -4.62
N PHE A 156 5.84 -5.45 -5.33
CA PHE A 156 4.53 -5.98 -5.70
C PHE A 156 3.68 -6.34 -4.48
N SER A 157 4.32 -6.83 -3.40
CA SER A 157 3.63 -7.15 -2.14
C SER A 157 3.08 -5.90 -1.46
N TRP A 158 3.78 -4.76 -1.53
CA TRP A 158 3.27 -3.47 -1.04
C TRP A 158 2.01 -3.07 -1.81
N HIS A 159 2.06 -2.98 -3.14
CA HIS A 159 0.88 -2.62 -3.93
C HIS A 159 -0.29 -3.61 -3.74
N TYR A 160 0.01 -4.88 -3.49
CA TYR A 160 -1.02 -5.87 -3.15
C TYR A 160 -1.73 -5.57 -1.83
N VAL A 161 -1.00 -5.12 -0.80
CA VAL A 161 -1.61 -4.73 0.50
C VAL A 161 -2.60 -3.59 0.30
N ASP A 162 -2.25 -2.60 -0.50
CA ASP A 162 -3.13 -1.44 -0.74
C ASP A 162 -4.40 -1.87 -1.50
N VAL A 163 -4.23 -2.68 -2.56
CA VAL A 163 -5.36 -3.26 -3.31
C VAL A 163 -6.24 -4.12 -2.40
N PHE A 164 -5.63 -4.89 -1.50
CA PHE A 164 -6.35 -5.72 -0.54
C PHE A 164 -7.21 -4.87 0.40
N ILE A 165 -6.66 -3.77 0.95
CA ILE A 165 -7.40 -2.83 1.80
C ILE A 165 -8.55 -2.16 1.04
N ILE A 166 -8.32 -1.78 -0.22
CA ILE A 166 -9.37 -1.22 -1.09
C ILE A 166 -10.50 -2.24 -1.28
N CYS A 167 -10.17 -3.50 -1.57
CA CYS A 167 -11.16 -4.56 -1.77
C CYS A 167 -11.99 -4.81 -0.50
N LEU A 168 -11.34 -4.84 0.67
CA LEU A 168 -11.98 -4.98 1.97
C LEU A 168 -12.97 -3.84 2.24
N SER A 169 -12.52 -2.60 1.98
CA SER A 169 -13.33 -1.39 2.15
C SER A 169 -14.53 -1.37 1.21
N LEU A 170 -14.34 -1.74 -0.07
CA LEU A 170 -15.43 -1.87 -1.05
C LEU A 170 -16.44 -2.94 -0.63
N GLY A 171 -15.94 -4.06 -0.07
CA GLY A 171 -16.78 -5.14 0.45
C GLY A 171 -17.72 -4.66 1.55
N LEU A 172 -17.18 -3.97 2.56
CA LEU A 172 -17.98 -3.37 3.64
C LEU A 172 -18.94 -2.31 3.10
N GLN A 173 -18.43 -1.37 2.29
CA GLN A 173 -19.21 -0.29 1.71
C GLN A 173 -20.42 -0.81 0.94
N ARG A 174 -20.26 -1.88 0.16
CA ARG A 174 -21.37 -2.48 -0.61
C ARG A 174 -22.52 -2.92 0.29
N ARG A 175 -22.23 -3.44 1.49
CA ARG A 175 -23.27 -3.88 2.43
C ARG A 175 -24.03 -2.72 3.06
N PHE A 176 -23.33 -1.65 3.41
CA PHE A 176 -23.99 -0.41 3.86
C PHE A 176 -24.84 0.21 2.76
N VAL A 177 -24.38 0.18 1.50
CA VAL A 177 -25.18 0.64 0.36
C VAL A 177 -26.45 -0.20 0.21
N GLN A 178 -26.36 -1.54 0.26
CA GLN A 178 -27.55 -2.41 0.23
C GLN A 178 -28.51 -2.12 1.40
N PHE A 179 -27.96 -1.86 2.59
CA PHE A 179 -28.75 -1.47 3.75
C PHE A 179 -29.49 -0.15 3.53
N ASN A 180 -28.78 0.86 3.03
CA ASN A 180 -29.34 2.18 2.77
C ASN A 180 -30.40 2.15 1.65
N GLU A 181 -30.15 1.42 0.56
CA GLU A 181 -31.12 1.21 -0.53
C GLU A 181 -32.42 0.55 -0.04
N ARG A 182 -32.37 -0.31 0.99
CA ARG A 182 -33.57 -0.88 1.61
C ARG A 182 -34.28 0.18 2.47
N LEU A 183 -33.53 0.98 3.22
CA LEU A 183 -34.09 2.03 4.07
C LEU A 183 -34.84 3.08 3.24
N GLU A 184 -34.25 3.52 2.13
CA GLU A 184 -34.86 4.45 1.17
C GLU A 184 -36.15 3.89 0.55
N ARG A 185 -36.19 2.58 0.23
CA ARG A 185 -37.40 1.92 -0.28
C ARG A 185 -38.55 1.87 0.74
N LEU A 186 -38.23 1.91 2.03
CA LEU A 186 -39.21 1.88 3.12
C LEU A 186 -39.60 3.28 3.59
N ASP A 187 -38.89 4.32 3.11
CA ASP A 187 -39.15 5.69 3.48
C ASP A 187 -40.57 6.11 3.04
N GLY A 188 -41.26 6.85 3.92
CA GLY A 188 -42.64 7.28 3.69
C GLY A 188 -43.72 6.19 3.80
N GLN A 189 -43.38 4.92 4.04
CA GLN A 189 -44.37 3.84 4.22
C GLN A 189 -44.56 3.47 5.70
N PRO A 190 -45.80 3.29 6.19
CA PRO A 190 -46.04 2.81 7.55
C PRO A 190 -45.60 1.35 7.67
N GLN A 191 -44.46 1.12 8.33
CA GLN A 191 -43.90 -0.22 8.55
C GLN A 191 -44.24 -0.76 9.94
N THR A 192 -44.34 -2.09 10.04
CA THR A 192 -44.58 -2.75 11.32
C THR A 192 -43.37 -2.66 12.25
N GLN A 193 -43.59 -2.73 13.56
CA GLN A 193 -42.53 -2.74 14.57
C GLN A 193 -41.49 -3.87 14.34
N GLY A 194 -41.92 -5.00 13.77
CA GLY A 194 -41.05 -6.12 13.41
C GLY A 194 -40.01 -5.75 12.35
N VAL A 195 -40.40 -4.97 11.33
CA VAL A 195 -39.48 -4.51 10.27
C VAL A 195 -38.42 -3.56 10.85
N TRP A 196 -38.83 -2.60 11.69
CA TRP A 196 -37.92 -1.68 12.37
C TRP A 196 -36.96 -2.38 13.34
N ARG A 197 -37.42 -3.43 14.00
CA ARG A 197 -36.56 -4.27 14.83
C ARG A 197 -35.54 -5.02 13.96
N GLY A 198 -35.95 -5.59 12.83
CA GLY A 198 -35.06 -6.26 11.88
C GLY A 198 -33.97 -5.33 11.35
N LEU A 199 -34.33 -4.13 10.86
CA LEU A 199 -33.38 -3.13 10.36
C LEU A 199 -32.33 -2.75 11.40
N ARG A 200 -32.74 -2.58 12.67
CA ARG A 200 -31.79 -2.28 13.76
C ARG A 200 -30.82 -3.43 14.02
N LEU A 201 -31.30 -4.68 14.00
CA LEU A 201 -30.44 -5.86 14.14
C LEU A 201 -29.47 -5.99 12.97
N ASP A 202 -29.93 -5.75 11.74
CA ASP A 202 -29.10 -5.78 10.54
C ASP A 202 -28.01 -4.70 10.57
N PHE A 203 -28.33 -3.49 11.05
CA PHE A 203 -27.36 -2.40 11.24
C PHE A 203 -26.33 -2.73 12.32
N VAL A 204 -26.77 -3.29 13.46
CA VAL A 204 -25.85 -3.73 14.53
C VAL A 204 -24.90 -4.80 14.00
N ARG A 205 -25.40 -5.79 13.26
CA ARG A 205 -24.56 -6.83 12.63
C ARG A 205 -23.52 -6.24 11.67
N LEU A 206 -23.88 -5.27 10.84
CA LEU A 206 -22.93 -4.59 9.96
C LEU A 206 -21.87 -3.82 10.76
N SER A 207 -22.28 -3.14 11.82
CA SER A 207 -21.38 -2.39 12.69
C SER A 207 -20.41 -3.31 13.44
N GLU A 208 -20.89 -4.46 13.91
CA GLU A 208 -20.07 -5.50 14.54
C GLU A 208 -19.07 -6.11 13.54
N LEU A 209 -19.48 -6.33 12.29
CA LEU A 209 -18.59 -6.80 11.23
C LEU A 209 -17.49 -5.78 10.93
N VAL A 210 -17.84 -4.49 10.80
CA VAL A 210 -16.85 -3.42 10.62
C VAL A 210 -15.88 -3.37 11.79
N ALA A 211 -16.37 -3.41 13.02
CA ALA A 211 -15.54 -3.40 14.22
C ALA A 211 -14.60 -4.62 14.26
N PHE A 212 -15.09 -5.81 13.91
CA PHE A 212 -14.28 -7.02 13.83
C PHE A 212 -13.16 -6.92 12.79
N VAL A 213 -13.46 -6.34 11.64
CA VAL A 213 -12.49 -6.13 10.56
C VAL A 213 -11.48 -5.06 10.99
N ASP A 214 -11.93 -3.92 11.52
CA ASP A 214 -11.06 -2.85 11.99
C ASP A 214 -10.11 -3.32 13.10
N GLU A 215 -10.57 -4.12 14.07
CA GLU A 215 -9.71 -4.68 15.11
C GLU A 215 -8.54 -5.50 14.54
N ARG A 216 -8.75 -6.19 13.42
CA ARG A 216 -7.74 -7.06 12.79
C ARG A 216 -6.87 -6.37 11.77
N PHE A 217 -7.41 -5.39 11.05
CA PHE A 217 -6.73 -4.74 9.93
C PHE A 217 -6.28 -3.31 10.23
N SER A 218 -6.72 -2.68 11.32
CA SER A 218 -6.37 -1.30 11.68
C SER A 218 -4.87 -1.02 11.67
N LYS A 219 -4.05 -1.93 12.24
CA LYS A 219 -2.59 -1.80 12.22
C LYS A 219 -2.03 -1.81 10.80
N LEU A 220 -2.50 -2.74 9.97
CA LEU A 220 -2.08 -2.89 8.58
C LEU A 220 -2.49 -1.65 7.76
N ILE A 221 -3.73 -1.18 7.93
CA ILE A 221 -4.26 0.00 7.25
C ILE A 221 -3.47 1.24 7.65
N LEU A 222 -3.25 1.46 8.95
CA LEU A 222 -2.51 2.63 9.44
C LEU A 222 -1.08 2.65 8.93
N PHE A 223 -0.42 1.49 8.91
CA PHE A 223 0.94 1.38 8.40
C PHE A 223 1.02 1.55 6.87
N SER A 224 0.08 0.98 6.11
CA SER A 224 -0.07 1.22 4.66
C SER A 224 -0.25 2.72 4.36
N CYS A 225 -1.22 3.38 5.01
CA CYS A 225 -1.43 4.81 4.81
C CYS A 225 -0.22 5.66 5.19
N ALA A 226 0.46 5.33 6.29
CA ALA A 226 1.67 6.05 6.72
C ALA A 226 2.82 5.89 5.72
N ASN A 227 3.00 4.68 5.18
CA ASN A 227 4.01 4.40 4.17
C ASN A 227 3.72 5.12 2.85
N ASP A 228 2.46 5.11 2.39
CA ASP A 228 2.05 5.81 1.18
C ASP A 228 2.23 7.33 1.31
N MET A 229 1.83 7.90 2.44
CA MET A 229 2.04 9.34 2.73
C MET A 229 3.53 9.68 2.75
N PHE A 230 4.36 8.81 3.33
CA PHE A 230 5.81 8.98 3.35
C PHE A 230 6.38 8.99 1.92
N PHE A 231 5.99 8.02 1.09
CA PHE A 231 6.48 7.93 -0.29
C PHE A 231 6.07 9.13 -1.15
N ILE A 232 4.81 9.56 -1.07
CA ILE A 232 4.32 10.76 -1.76
C ILE A 232 5.11 11.99 -1.32
N THR A 233 5.39 12.12 -0.02
CA THR A 233 6.16 13.26 0.51
C THR A 233 7.59 13.26 -0.02
N VAL A 234 8.25 12.10 -0.10
CA VAL A 234 9.60 11.98 -0.67
C VAL A 234 9.61 12.30 -2.17
N GLN A 235 8.63 11.79 -2.93
CA GLN A 235 8.51 12.09 -4.36
C GLN A 235 8.28 13.58 -4.60
N LEU A 236 7.37 14.19 -3.83
CA LEU A 236 7.06 15.60 -3.94
C LEU A 236 8.29 16.46 -3.63
N PHE A 237 9.02 16.13 -2.56
CA PHE A 237 10.26 16.83 -2.22
C PHE A 237 11.30 16.74 -3.36
N ASN A 238 11.53 15.55 -3.90
CA ASN A 238 12.46 15.34 -5.01
C ASN A 238 12.03 16.00 -6.33
N SER A 239 10.73 16.34 -6.48
CA SER A 239 10.24 17.05 -7.66
C SER A 239 10.52 18.56 -7.63
N PHE A 240 10.83 19.10 -6.44
CA PHE A 240 11.17 20.51 -6.25
C PHE A 240 12.69 20.78 -6.30
N GLU A 241 13.52 19.73 -6.27
CA GLU A 241 14.97 19.80 -6.54
C GLU A 241 15.25 19.61 -8.05
#